data_AF-A0A7S4PTP0-F1
#
_entry.id   AF-A0A7S4PTP0-F1
#
_cell.length_a   1.000
_cell.length_b   1.000
_cell.length_c   1.000
_cell.angle_alpha   90.00
_cell.angle_beta   90.00
_cell.angle_gamma   90.00
#
_symmetry.space_group_name_H-M   'P 1'
#
loop_
_entity.id
_entity.type
_entity.pdbx_description
1 polymer ?
#
loop_
_entity_poly.entity_id
_entity_poly.type
_entity_poly.pdbx_seq_one_letter_code
_entity_poly.pdbx_strand_id
1 'polypeptide(L)'
;GEAATGGVPLAQGGAGAGRSFWVTSGGVAAGGEEVKQVRFLVDTGTNQVLLVPPREFEAFLRALLPLETLQRQCGVDKVAGGLFLCECSVRERALPPLKVLLGGRTFALPMFEMFRRIPAKDGGEDLCLLEVQPNRMASPGFPASLKDLIDGLFKPELLGHGCCSWDDMHCGHTTPYCRSSQAHCEEHCKGKWKFMDALPFAMPPGAEGVEEVVEVRPDSSVCRTWKVTDTNGQVIKQETRCVPPGRSPAPAAARRRLQLAPGLPPQGVRGEAAAELRSLLDEIWVLGGIFLERFVTVLDFDEGRMGFAEPLHLPTKISMAQTGLSAMDHAAGGSLSGHAPVGLAVALLFAVALLAAGLVLVLRSESRARQIRMAVSASASESEAAE
;
A
#
# COMPACT_ATOMS: atom_id res chain seq x y z
N GLY A 1 26.53 18.38 -29.38
CA GLY A 1 27.80 17.79 -28.90
C GLY A 1 27.60 17.46 -27.46
N GLU A 2 27.16 16.24 -27.18
CA GLU A 2 26.66 15.81 -25.87
C GLU A 2 27.75 14.99 -25.18
N ALA A 3 28.10 15.39 -23.95
CA ALA A 3 29.07 14.69 -23.13
C ALA A 3 28.48 13.34 -22.73
N ALA A 4 29.02 12.25 -23.28
CA ALA A 4 28.76 10.90 -22.81
C ALA A 4 29.26 10.80 -21.36
N THR A 5 28.34 10.84 -20.41
CA THR A 5 28.64 10.54 -19.01
C THR A 5 28.92 9.04 -18.94
N GLY A 6 30.21 8.69 -18.80
CA GLY A 6 30.65 7.32 -18.61
C GLY A 6 30.06 6.77 -17.32
N GLY A 7 28.95 6.03 -17.43
CA GLY A 7 28.51 5.15 -16.37
C GLY A 7 29.63 4.15 -16.10
N VAL A 8 30.17 4.14 -14.88
CA VAL A 8 31.07 3.08 -14.44
C VAL A 8 30.24 1.80 -14.47
N PRO A 9 30.55 0.81 -15.33
CA PRO A 9 29.85 -0.45 -15.30
C PRO A 9 30.13 -1.08 -13.94
N LEU A 10 29.10 -1.26 -13.10
CA LEU A 10 29.21 -2.19 -11.99
C LEU A 10 29.51 -3.55 -12.59
N ALA A 11 30.75 -4.00 -12.45
CA ALA A 11 31.26 -5.33 -12.74
C ALA A 11 30.61 -6.03 -13.95
N GLN A 12 31.31 -5.99 -15.09
CA GLN A 12 31.15 -7.02 -16.11
C GLN A 12 31.53 -8.38 -15.51
N GLY A 13 30.57 -9.01 -14.82
CA GLY A 13 30.61 -10.43 -14.51
C GLY A 13 30.52 -11.18 -15.84
N GLY A 14 31.59 -11.89 -16.20
CA GLY A 14 31.75 -12.51 -17.50
C GLY A 14 30.57 -13.40 -17.90
N ALA A 15 30.13 -13.25 -19.16
CA ALA A 15 29.53 -14.21 -20.10
C ALA A 15 28.63 -15.36 -19.59
N GLY A 16 28.09 -15.29 -18.38
CA GLY A 16 26.95 -16.05 -17.93
C GLY A 16 25.73 -15.16 -18.06
N ALA A 17 24.65 -15.67 -18.66
CA ALA A 17 23.36 -14.99 -18.85
C ALA A 17 22.63 -14.66 -17.53
N GLY A 18 23.34 -14.03 -16.59
CA GLY A 18 22.81 -13.50 -15.36
C GLY A 18 21.97 -12.27 -15.68
N ARG A 19 20.71 -12.30 -15.25
CA ARG A 19 19.80 -11.16 -15.35
C ARG A 19 20.43 -9.97 -14.62
N SER A 20 20.85 -8.96 -15.36
CA SER A 20 21.31 -7.69 -14.80
C SER A 20 20.11 -6.78 -14.54
N PHE A 21 20.22 -5.94 -13.52
CA PHE A 21 19.26 -4.88 -13.25
C PHE A 21 19.73 -3.59 -13.91
N TRP A 22 18.79 -2.77 -14.41
CA TRP A 22 19.09 -1.44 -14.92
C TRP A 22 19.35 -0.49 -13.76
N VAL A 23 20.62 -0.16 -13.50
CA VAL A 23 21.02 0.73 -12.41
C VAL A 23 21.81 1.91 -12.97
N THR A 24 21.51 3.11 -12.51
CA THR A 24 22.29 4.32 -12.83
C THR A 24 22.47 5.21 -11.62
N SER A 25 23.50 6.03 -11.67
CA SER A 25 23.65 7.16 -10.77
C SER A 25 22.90 8.37 -11.30
N GLY A 26 22.44 9.21 -10.40
CA GLY A 26 21.77 10.46 -10.74
C GLY A 26 21.56 11.30 -9.50
N GLY A 27 20.64 12.26 -9.61
CA GLY A 27 20.22 13.10 -8.49
C GLY A 27 18.71 13.16 -8.35
N VAL A 28 18.23 13.47 -7.16
CA VAL A 28 16.82 13.76 -6.89
C VAL A 28 16.71 15.05 -6.09
N ALA A 29 15.73 15.89 -6.40
CA ALA A 29 15.40 17.07 -5.63
C ALA A 29 13.88 17.25 -5.54
N ALA A 30 13.41 17.68 -4.38
CA ALA A 30 12.02 18.00 -4.08
C ALA A 30 11.94 19.39 -3.44
N GLY A 31 10.84 20.13 -3.61
CA GLY A 31 10.60 21.36 -2.85
C GLY A 31 11.52 22.56 -3.14
N GLY A 32 12.39 22.48 -4.14
CA GLY A 32 13.45 23.48 -4.34
C GLY A 32 14.70 23.24 -3.51
N GLU A 33 14.82 22.09 -2.83
CA GLU A 33 16.03 21.66 -2.14
C GLU A 33 17.19 21.36 -3.11
N GLU A 34 18.38 21.21 -2.53
CA GLU A 34 19.58 20.80 -3.25
C GLU A 34 19.43 19.38 -3.83
N VAL A 35 20.09 19.13 -4.96
CA VAL A 35 20.06 17.82 -5.63
C VAL A 35 20.85 16.80 -4.80
N LYS A 36 20.13 15.84 -4.22
CA LYS A 36 20.73 14.69 -3.54
C LYS A 36 21.21 13.67 -4.56
N GLN A 37 22.50 13.35 -4.56
CA GLN A 37 23.06 12.28 -5.41
C GLN A 37 22.62 10.91 -4.90
N VAL A 38 22.13 10.07 -5.82
CA VAL A 38 21.53 8.77 -5.49
C VAL A 38 21.81 7.73 -6.58
N ARG A 39 21.54 6.46 -6.26
CA ARG A 39 21.51 5.36 -7.22
C ARG A 39 20.08 4.93 -7.47
N PHE A 40 19.71 4.88 -8.73
CA PHE A 40 18.39 4.46 -9.19
C PHE A 40 18.45 3.05 -9.75
N LEU A 41 17.56 2.19 -9.26
CA LEU A 41 17.06 1.03 -9.97
C LEU A 41 15.93 1.48 -10.92
N VAL A 42 16.05 1.20 -12.20
CA VAL A 42 15.02 1.50 -13.20
C VAL A 42 14.15 0.28 -13.40
N ASP A 43 12.89 0.35 -12.97
CA ASP A 43 11.98 -0.80 -12.94
C ASP A 43 10.60 -0.48 -13.52
N THR A 44 10.35 -0.99 -14.73
CA THR A 44 9.05 -0.91 -15.41
C THR A 44 7.94 -1.65 -14.68
N GLY A 45 8.26 -2.60 -13.79
CA GLY A 45 7.29 -3.37 -13.00
C GLY A 45 6.77 -2.63 -11.75
N THR A 46 7.39 -1.50 -11.40
CA THR A 46 7.00 -0.68 -10.25
C THR A 46 5.93 0.34 -10.67
N ASN A 47 4.70 0.20 -10.19
CA ASN A 47 3.56 1.05 -10.54
C ASN A 47 3.51 2.39 -9.75
N GLN A 48 4.68 2.97 -9.47
CA GLN A 48 4.85 4.23 -8.75
C GLN A 48 5.71 5.17 -9.62
N VAL A 49 5.76 6.45 -9.26
CA VAL A 49 6.72 7.38 -9.83
C VAL A 49 8.11 7.08 -9.27
N LEU A 50 8.21 7.00 -7.95
CA LEU A 50 9.47 6.88 -7.23
C LEU A 50 9.27 6.07 -5.95
N LEU A 51 10.11 5.07 -5.73
CA LEU A 51 10.27 4.45 -4.41
C LEU A 51 11.50 5.00 -3.72
N VAL A 52 11.30 5.51 -2.51
CA VAL A 52 12.31 6.20 -1.72
C VAL A 52 12.80 5.28 -0.60
N PRO A 53 14.11 5.16 -0.36
CA PRO A 53 14.65 4.47 0.81
C PRO A 53 13.88 4.82 2.10
N PRO A 54 13.46 3.83 2.92
CA PRO A 54 12.66 4.09 4.11
C PRO A 54 13.27 5.14 5.06
N ARG A 55 14.60 5.13 5.21
CA ARG A 55 15.35 6.09 6.05
C ARG A 55 15.29 7.52 5.54
N GLU A 56 15.08 7.70 4.24
CA GLU A 56 15.07 8.99 3.56
C GLU A 56 13.65 9.50 3.29
N PHE A 57 12.66 8.61 3.34
CA PHE A 57 11.29 8.91 2.91
C PHE A 57 10.67 10.06 3.69
N GLU A 58 10.88 10.14 5.00
CA GLU A 58 10.32 11.20 5.84
C GLU A 58 10.86 12.58 5.46
N ALA A 59 12.19 12.73 5.41
CA ALA A 59 12.84 13.98 5.04
C ALA A 59 12.46 14.38 3.60
N PHE A 60 12.49 13.42 2.68
CA PHE A 60 12.11 13.64 1.29
C PHE A 60 10.65 14.08 1.14
N LEU A 61 9.74 13.52 1.94
CA LEU A 61 8.32 13.87 1.88
C LEU A 61 8.05 15.27 2.44
N ARG A 62 8.79 15.70 3.49
CA ARG A 62 8.77 17.08 4.00
C ARG A 62 9.30 18.08 2.96
N ALA A 63 10.29 17.69 2.17
CA ALA A 63 10.77 18.50 1.06
C ALA A 63 9.71 18.58 -0.06
N LEU A 64 9.02 17.47 -0.34
CA LEU A 64 8.05 17.38 -1.43
C LEU A 64 6.77 18.17 -1.17
N LEU A 65 6.26 18.14 0.06
CA LEU A 65 4.98 18.71 0.45
C LEU A 65 5.14 19.61 1.68
N PRO A 66 4.54 20.81 1.70
CA PRO A 66 4.56 21.67 2.88
C PRO A 66 4.02 20.95 4.12
N LEU A 67 4.64 21.17 5.28
CA LEU A 67 4.29 20.49 6.54
C LEU A 67 2.79 20.63 6.89
N GLU A 68 2.20 21.79 6.66
CA GLU A 68 0.76 22.02 6.88
C GLU A 68 -0.12 21.15 5.98
N THR A 69 0.30 20.95 4.72
CA THR A 69 -0.42 20.11 3.76
C THR A 69 -0.34 18.65 4.19
N LEU A 70 0.86 18.20 4.56
CA LEU A 70 1.07 16.89 5.14
C LEU A 70 0.10 16.69 6.32
N GLN A 71 0.17 17.52 7.35
CA GLN A 71 -0.54 17.29 8.61
C GLN A 71 -2.06 17.34 8.50
N ARG A 72 -2.59 18.17 7.61
CA ARG A 72 -4.05 18.42 7.53
C ARG A 72 -4.74 17.61 6.46
N GLN A 73 -4.06 17.35 5.36
CA GLN A 73 -4.70 16.86 4.13
C GLN A 73 -4.12 15.55 3.65
N CYS A 74 -3.13 15.01 4.35
CA CYS A 74 -2.52 13.74 4.01
C CYS A 74 -2.47 12.81 5.21
N GLY A 75 -2.38 11.52 4.92
CA GLY A 75 -2.28 10.48 5.91
C GLY A 75 -1.84 9.18 5.27
N VAL A 76 -1.76 8.14 6.08
CA VAL A 76 -1.41 6.81 5.61
C VAL A 76 -2.50 5.81 5.88
N ASP A 77 -2.89 5.13 4.80
CA ASP A 77 -3.83 4.03 4.85
C ASP A 77 -3.10 2.75 5.26
N LYS A 78 -3.26 2.39 6.54
CA LYS A 78 -2.69 1.19 7.13
C LYS A 78 -3.30 -0.09 6.53
N VAL A 79 -4.57 -0.04 6.12
CA VAL A 79 -5.31 -1.19 5.57
C VAL A 79 -4.91 -1.44 4.12
N ALA A 80 -4.60 -0.40 3.36
CA ALA A 80 -4.03 -0.53 2.02
C ALA A 80 -2.52 -0.85 2.04
N GLY A 81 -1.99 -1.27 3.19
CA GLY A 81 -0.59 -1.58 3.34
C GLY A 81 0.25 -0.33 3.32
N GLY A 82 -0.08 0.68 4.14
CA GLY A 82 0.73 1.86 4.38
C GLY A 82 0.90 2.77 3.15
N LEU A 83 -0.16 2.98 2.37
CA LEU A 83 -0.09 3.89 1.23
C LEU A 83 -0.31 5.34 1.69
N PHE A 84 0.44 6.26 1.10
CA PHE A 84 0.30 7.69 1.40
C PHE A 84 -0.83 8.31 0.56
N LEU A 85 -1.93 8.68 1.24
CA LEU A 85 -3.12 9.25 0.63
C LEU A 85 -3.27 10.70 1.07
N CYS A 86 -3.75 11.55 0.17
CA CYS A 86 -4.12 12.93 0.45
C CYS A 86 -5.52 13.25 -0.06
N GLU A 87 -6.10 14.34 0.40
CA GLU A 87 -7.23 14.98 -0.29
C GLU A 87 -6.81 15.35 -1.71
N CYS A 88 -7.70 15.16 -2.68
CA CYS A 88 -7.38 15.51 -4.07
C CYS A 88 -7.21 17.01 -4.34
N SER A 89 -7.59 17.87 -3.39
CA SER A 89 -7.31 19.31 -3.46
C SER A 89 -5.80 19.63 -3.46
N VAL A 90 -4.96 18.76 -2.86
CA VAL A 90 -3.51 18.90 -2.82
C VAL A 90 -2.89 18.82 -4.21
N ARG A 91 -3.44 17.97 -5.07
CA ARG A 91 -2.98 17.73 -6.44
C ARG A 91 -2.98 19.00 -7.30
N GLU A 92 -3.96 19.87 -7.10
CA GLU A 92 -4.17 21.08 -7.90
C GLU A 92 -3.39 22.29 -7.36
N ARG A 93 -2.65 22.14 -6.26
CA ARG A 93 -1.83 23.21 -5.70
C ARG A 93 -0.60 23.44 -6.56
N ALA A 94 -0.20 24.71 -6.66
CA ALA A 94 1.06 25.10 -7.28
C ALA A 94 2.24 24.77 -6.35
N LEU A 95 2.61 23.49 -6.29
CA LEU A 95 3.78 23.01 -5.55
C LEU A 95 4.97 22.80 -6.50
N PRO A 96 6.21 22.90 -5.99
CA PRO A 96 7.41 22.63 -6.79
C PRO A 96 7.39 21.23 -7.41
N PRO A 97 7.92 21.06 -8.63
CA PRO A 97 8.00 19.75 -9.27
C PRO A 97 9.05 18.87 -8.58
N LEU A 98 8.86 17.56 -8.68
CA LEU A 98 9.93 16.59 -8.43
C LEU A 98 10.94 16.69 -9.56
N LYS A 99 12.23 16.82 -9.23
CA LYS A 99 13.30 16.86 -10.22
C LYS A 99 14.17 15.62 -10.09
N VAL A 100 14.43 14.95 -11.21
CA VAL A 100 15.34 13.81 -11.30
C VAL A 100 16.45 14.18 -12.28
N LEU A 101 17.70 14.10 -11.84
CA LEU A 101 18.89 14.37 -12.64
C LEU A 101 19.45 13.05 -13.16
N LEU A 102 19.45 12.83 -14.48
CA LEU A 102 20.00 11.63 -15.13
C LEU A 102 20.88 12.04 -16.31
N GLY A 103 22.09 11.51 -16.38
CA GLY A 103 23.03 11.82 -17.47
C GLY A 103 23.34 13.32 -17.63
N GLY A 104 23.32 14.08 -16.53
CA GLY A 104 23.53 15.54 -16.55
C GLY A 104 22.30 16.37 -16.98
N ARG A 105 21.15 15.73 -17.22
CA ARG A 105 19.89 16.39 -17.60
C ARG A 105 18.85 16.31 -16.49
N THR A 106 18.12 17.39 -16.28
CA THR A 106 17.06 17.46 -15.27
C THR A 106 15.72 17.15 -15.91
N PHE A 107 15.03 16.16 -15.37
CA PHE A 107 13.68 15.74 -15.72
C PHE A 107 12.73 16.19 -14.62
N ALA A 108 11.79 17.09 -14.92
CA ALA A 108 10.87 17.65 -13.95
C ALA A 108 9.49 17.02 -14.09
N LEU A 109 8.97 16.44 -13.01
CA LEU A 109 7.62 15.89 -12.91
C LEU A 109 6.75 16.83 -12.07
N PRO A 110 5.68 17.41 -12.65
CA PRO A 110 4.85 18.35 -11.92
C PRO A 110 4.02 17.65 -10.84
N MET A 111 3.64 18.40 -9.79
CA MET A 111 2.93 17.86 -8.63
C MET A 111 1.65 17.10 -9.01
N PHE A 112 0.87 17.59 -9.96
CA PHE A 112 -0.39 16.96 -10.33
C PHE A 112 -0.24 15.57 -10.97
N GLU A 113 0.95 15.22 -11.47
CA GLU A 113 1.28 13.90 -12.04
C GLU A 113 1.79 12.92 -10.99
N MET A 114 2.17 13.42 -9.81
CA MET A 114 2.55 12.57 -8.67
C MET A 114 1.35 12.06 -7.88
N PHE A 115 0.12 12.42 -8.26
CA PHE A 115 -1.08 11.96 -7.59
C PHE A 115 -2.01 11.19 -8.53
N ARG A 116 -2.48 10.03 -8.06
CA ARG A 116 -3.54 9.25 -8.71
C ARG A 116 -4.82 9.33 -7.90
N ARG A 117 -5.93 9.70 -8.55
CA ARG A 117 -7.26 9.69 -7.92
C ARG A 117 -7.69 8.25 -7.60
N ILE A 118 -8.26 8.06 -6.41
CA ILE A 118 -8.86 6.84 -5.91
C ILE A 118 -10.30 7.17 -5.52
N PRO A 119 -11.29 6.62 -6.23
CA PRO A 119 -12.69 6.87 -5.92
C PRO A 119 -13.07 6.25 -4.58
N ALA A 120 -13.85 6.98 -3.77
CA ALA A 120 -14.38 6.47 -2.53
C ALA A 120 -15.48 5.41 -2.80
N LYS A 121 -15.46 4.31 -2.05
CA LYS A 121 -16.46 3.24 -2.21
C LYS A 121 -17.83 3.61 -1.64
N ASP A 122 -17.86 4.44 -0.60
CA ASP A 122 -19.05 4.74 0.19
C ASP A 122 -19.71 6.07 -0.20
N GLY A 123 -19.41 6.59 -1.40
CA GLY A 123 -19.90 7.89 -1.87
C GLY A 123 -19.27 9.10 -1.16
N GLY A 124 -18.20 8.88 -0.38
CA GLY A 124 -17.37 9.95 0.17
C GLY A 124 -16.57 10.69 -0.91
N GLU A 125 -15.76 11.66 -0.49
CA GLU A 125 -14.88 12.38 -1.41
C GLU A 125 -13.74 11.48 -1.93
N ASP A 126 -13.37 11.67 -3.20
CA ASP A 126 -12.22 11.00 -3.79
C ASP A 126 -10.93 11.35 -3.03
N LEU A 127 -10.10 10.34 -2.81
CA LEU A 127 -8.75 10.50 -2.27
C LEU A 127 -7.74 10.45 -3.40
N CYS A 128 -6.54 10.99 -3.16
CA CYS A 128 -5.45 10.98 -4.10
C CYS A 128 -4.25 10.25 -3.49
N LEU A 129 -3.85 9.15 -4.12
CA LEU A 129 -2.64 8.42 -3.78
C LEU A 129 -1.42 9.17 -4.30
N LEU A 130 -0.48 9.46 -3.41
CA LEU A 130 0.84 9.95 -3.80
C LEU A 130 1.64 8.81 -4.44
N GLU A 131 2.10 8.96 -5.66
CA GLU A 131 2.87 7.94 -6.39
C GLU A 131 4.36 7.94 -6.01
N VAL A 132 4.76 8.77 -5.04
CA VAL A 132 6.03 8.66 -4.32
C VAL A 132 5.78 7.87 -3.04
N GLN A 133 6.40 6.69 -2.91
CA GLN A 133 6.16 5.74 -1.82
C GLN A 133 7.46 5.25 -1.20
N PRO A 134 7.46 4.69 0.03
CA PRO A 134 8.66 4.08 0.59
C PRO A 134 9.03 2.78 -0.15
N ASN A 135 10.32 2.58 -0.43
CA ASN A 135 10.87 1.36 -1.01
C ASN A 135 10.88 0.25 0.04
N ARG A 136 9.97 -0.72 -0.10
CA ARG A 136 9.86 -1.85 0.85
C ARG A 136 10.65 -3.08 0.44
N MET A 137 11.40 -3.02 -0.66
CA MET A 137 12.33 -4.09 -1.05
C MET A 137 13.65 -4.00 -0.27
N ALA A 138 14.02 -2.76 0.10
CA ALA A 138 15.16 -2.40 0.93
C ALA A 138 15.21 -3.18 2.26
N SER A 139 14.13 -3.11 3.02
CA SER A 139 14.16 -3.55 4.42
C SER A 139 13.13 -4.67 4.68
N PRO A 140 13.51 -5.96 4.51
CA PRO A 140 12.65 -7.10 4.84
C PRO A 140 12.39 -7.27 6.35
N GLY A 141 13.03 -6.46 7.20
CA GLY A 141 12.84 -6.41 8.64
C GLY A 141 12.43 -5.04 9.19
N PHE A 142 12.08 -4.07 8.34
CA PHE A 142 11.42 -2.87 8.86
C PHE A 142 10.06 -3.33 9.41
N PRO A 143 9.78 -3.17 10.71
CA PRO A 143 8.47 -3.53 11.23
C PRO A 143 7.42 -2.80 10.39
N ALA A 144 6.28 -3.46 10.16
CA ALA A 144 5.16 -2.99 9.36
C ALA A 144 4.57 -1.62 9.78
N SER A 145 5.18 -0.95 10.74
CA SER A 145 4.86 0.37 11.20
C SER A 145 5.59 1.42 10.35
N LEU A 146 5.13 1.62 9.10
CA LEU A 146 5.22 2.96 8.48
C LEU A 146 4.65 4.02 9.44
N LYS A 147 3.77 3.59 10.36
CA LYS A 147 3.34 4.31 11.55
C LYS A 147 4.49 4.89 12.39
N ASP A 148 5.67 4.29 12.57
CA ASP A 148 6.70 4.90 13.43
C ASP A 148 7.41 6.08 12.74
N LEU A 149 7.67 5.92 11.44
CA LEU A 149 8.20 6.99 10.59
C LEU A 149 7.18 8.15 10.45
N ILE A 150 5.90 7.81 10.37
CA ILE A 150 4.79 8.75 10.20
C ILE A 150 4.34 9.39 11.51
N ASP A 151 4.38 8.64 12.60
CA ASP A 151 4.20 9.16 13.94
C ASP A 151 5.34 10.13 14.28
N GLY A 152 6.52 10.02 13.66
CA GLY A 152 7.56 11.05 13.65
C GLY A 152 7.24 12.24 12.71
N LEU A 153 6.70 11.96 11.52
CA LEU A 153 6.36 12.98 10.51
C LEU A 153 5.22 13.92 10.95
N PHE A 154 4.21 13.38 11.63
CA PHE A 154 2.95 14.06 11.96
C PHE A 154 2.79 14.40 13.44
N LYS A 155 3.82 14.20 14.25
CA LYS A 155 3.84 14.75 15.62
C LYS A 155 4.54 16.10 15.62
N PRO A 156 3.89 17.16 16.11
CA PRO A 156 4.60 18.36 16.55
C PRO A 156 5.49 18.08 17.76
N GLU A 157 5.22 17.03 18.55
CA GLU A 157 5.99 16.68 19.74
C GLU A 157 5.74 15.22 20.18
N LEU A 158 6.77 14.66 20.80
CA LEU A 158 7.05 13.25 21.07
C LEU A 158 6.15 12.64 22.18
N LEU A 159 4.85 12.45 21.95
CA LEU A 159 3.98 11.72 22.89
C LEU A 159 3.13 10.66 22.18
N GLY A 160 3.16 9.42 22.68
CA GLY A 160 2.42 8.28 22.13
C GLY A 160 0.92 8.57 21.98
N HIS A 161 0.28 7.97 20.96
CA HIS A 161 -1.17 8.05 20.78
C HIS A 161 -1.84 7.42 22.00
N GLY A 162 -2.35 8.27 22.90
CA GLY A 162 -3.10 7.83 24.06
C GLY A 162 -4.54 8.31 24.00
N CYS A 163 -5.36 7.67 24.80
CA CYS A 163 -6.75 8.01 25.00
C CYS A 163 -6.95 8.38 26.47
N CYS A 164 -7.95 9.21 26.75
CA CYS A 164 -8.35 9.48 28.11
C CYS A 164 -9.32 8.39 28.61
N SER A 165 -9.10 7.85 29.81
CA SER A 165 -9.93 6.80 30.41
C SER A 165 -10.37 7.21 31.81
N TRP A 166 -11.64 7.01 32.16
CA TRP A 166 -12.16 7.24 33.52
C TRP A 166 -12.36 5.95 34.31
N ASP A 167 -12.34 4.79 33.66
CA ASP A 167 -12.50 3.47 34.27
C ASP A 167 -11.16 2.74 34.47
N ASP A 168 -10.05 3.37 34.10
CA ASP A 168 -8.68 2.85 34.17
C ASP A 168 -8.41 1.59 33.33
N MET A 169 -9.42 1.07 32.64
CA MET A 169 -9.38 -0.19 31.90
C MET A 169 -9.59 -0.01 30.39
N HIS A 170 -10.38 0.96 29.95
CA HIS A 170 -10.71 1.13 28.54
C HIS A 170 -10.60 2.60 28.10
N CYS A 171 -10.24 2.78 26.83
CA CYS A 171 -10.49 4.04 26.13
C CYS A 171 -12.00 4.23 25.98
N GLY A 172 -12.62 4.94 26.92
CA GLY A 172 -14.04 5.30 26.82
C GLY A 172 -14.30 6.22 25.61
N HIS A 173 -15.56 6.38 25.22
CA HIS A 173 -15.95 7.44 24.30
C HIS A 173 -15.73 8.80 24.97
N THR A 174 -14.62 9.45 24.62
CA THR A 174 -14.24 10.77 25.13
C THR A 174 -14.57 11.85 24.11
N THR A 175 -14.73 13.09 24.57
CA THR A 175 -14.74 14.24 23.66
C THR A 175 -13.36 14.41 23.02
N PRO A 176 -13.27 15.01 21.82
CA PRO A 176 -11.99 15.38 21.21
C PRO A 176 -11.12 16.26 22.13
N TYR A 177 -11.76 17.13 22.92
CA TYR A 177 -11.11 17.98 23.91
C TYR A 177 -10.26 17.18 24.92
N CYS A 178 -10.85 16.14 25.53
CA CYS A 178 -10.14 15.29 26.49
C CYS A 178 -9.13 14.34 25.84
N ARG A 179 -9.15 14.16 24.52
CA ARG A 179 -8.20 13.35 23.76
C ARG A 179 -7.04 14.18 23.18
N SER A 180 -6.97 15.46 23.48
CA SER A 180 -5.98 16.36 22.88
C SER A 180 -4.56 16.14 23.40
N SER A 181 -4.39 15.86 24.70
CA SER A 181 -3.09 15.51 25.30
C SER A 181 -3.26 14.81 26.66
N GLN A 182 -2.18 14.19 27.14
CA GLN A 182 -2.11 13.60 28.48
C GLN A 182 -2.47 14.60 29.58
N ALA A 183 -1.83 15.78 29.58
CA ALA A 183 -2.11 16.83 30.55
C ALA A 183 -3.59 17.25 30.51
N HIS A 184 -4.17 17.36 29.31
CA HIS A 184 -5.58 17.72 29.18
C HIS A 184 -6.51 16.67 29.79
N CYS A 185 -6.20 15.39 29.57
CA CYS A 185 -6.94 14.30 30.16
C CYS A 185 -6.85 14.28 31.69
N GLU A 186 -5.63 14.39 32.22
CA GLU A 186 -5.33 14.20 33.64
C GLU A 186 -5.73 15.43 34.47
N GLU A 187 -5.43 16.63 33.97
CA GLU A 187 -5.62 17.89 34.71
C GLU A 187 -7.02 18.48 34.53
N HIS A 188 -7.55 18.45 33.30
CA HIS A 188 -8.83 19.11 32.99
C HIS A 188 -10.01 18.16 32.95
N CYS A 189 -9.81 16.96 32.42
CA CYS A 189 -10.88 15.98 32.27
C CYS A 189 -10.96 14.99 33.43
N LYS A 190 -10.00 15.02 34.36
CA LYS A 190 -9.91 14.11 35.52
C LYS A 190 -9.94 12.61 35.12
N GLY A 191 -9.46 12.29 33.93
CA GLY A 191 -9.24 10.92 33.49
C GLY A 191 -7.78 10.52 33.71
N LYS A 192 -7.44 9.30 33.30
CA LYS A 192 -6.07 8.80 33.18
C LYS A 192 -5.71 8.63 31.71
N TRP A 193 -4.55 9.12 31.31
CA TRP A 193 -4.09 8.93 29.93
C TRP A 193 -3.56 7.50 29.75
N LYS A 194 -4.02 6.83 28.69
CA LYS A 194 -3.65 5.45 28.36
C LYS A 194 -3.05 5.43 26.98
N PHE A 195 -1.81 5.02 26.84
CA PHE A 195 -1.17 4.84 25.54
C PHE A 195 -1.80 3.63 24.82
N MET A 196 -2.29 3.82 23.60
CA MET A 196 -2.95 2.76 22.82
C MET A 196 -1.97 1.71 22.27
N ASP A 197 -0.67 2.00 22.32
CA ASP A 197 0.41 1.05 22.02
C ASP A 197 1.03 0.44 23.28
N ALA A 198 0.41 0.63 24.46
CA ALA A 198 0.85 -0.08 25.64
C ALA A 198 0.73 -1.58 25.36
N LEU A 199 1.85 -2.29 25.47
CA LEU A 199 1.91 -3.73 25.37
C LEU A 199 0.74 -4.34 26.17
N PRO A 200 0.14 -5.45 25.71
CA PRO A 200 -1.01 -6.06 26.38
C PRO A 200 -0.74 -6.54 27.82
N PHE A 201 0.49 -6.32 28.30
CA PHE A 201 1.02 -6.70 29.58
C PHE A 201 1.95 -5.63 30.14
N ALA A 202 2.05 -5.58 31.46
CA ALA A 202 3.10 -4.82 32.14
C ALA A 202 4.49 -5.39 31.80
N MET A 203 5.47 -4.49 31.58
CA MET A 203 6.86 -4.85 31.35
C MET A 203 7.45 -5.49 32.62
N PRO A 204 8.02 -6.72 32.53
CA PRO A 204 8.69 -7.32 33.67
C PRO A 204 9.94 -6.52 34.06
N PRO A 205 10.29 -6.44 35.37
CA PRO A 205 11.52 -5.80 35.81
C PRO A 205 12.75 -6.48 35.17
N GLY A 206 13.65 -5.68 34.60
CA GLY A 206 14.82 -6.17 33.85
C GLY A 206 14.61 -6.35 32.34
N ALA A 207 13.44 -6.00 31.80
CA ALA A 207 13.21 -5.96 30.36
C ALA A 207 13.93 -4.77 29.70
N GLU A 208 14.66 -5.03 28.60
CA GLU A 208 15.34 -4.00 27.80
C GLU A 208 14.71 -3.86 26.40
N GLY A 209 14.24 -4.96 25.80
CA GLY A 209 13.70 -4.96 24.44
C GLY A 209 12.35 -5.67 24.32
N VAL A 210 11.56 -5.27 23.32
CA VAL A 210 10.34 -5.99 22.92
C VAL A 210 10.30 -6.13 21.40
N GLU A 211 10.20 -7.37 20.93
CA GLU A 211 10.06 -7.73 19.52
C GLU A 211 8.61 -8.19 19.26
N GLU A 212 7.90 -7.55 18.33
CA GLU A 212 6.59 -8.02 17.85
C GLU A 212 6.75 -8.82 16.56
N VAL A 213 6.30 -10.08 16.58
CA VAL A 213 6.27 -10.98 15.43
C VAL A 213 4.82 -11.22 15.03
N VAL A 214 4.48 -10.90 13.79
CA VAL A 214 3.15 -11.14 13.22
C VAL A 214 3.21 -12.34 12.28
N GLU A 215 2.45 -13.39 12.59
CA GLU A 215 2.39 -14.63 11.82
C GLU A 215 0.95 -14.93 11.39
N VAL A 216 0.78 -15.37 10.14
CA VAL A 216 -0.51 -15.87 9.65
C VAL A 216 -0.49 -17.39 9.72
N ARG A 217 -1.34 -17.97 10.56
CA ARG A 217 -1.41 -19.42 10.77
C ARG A 217 -2.16 -20.12 9.62
N PRO A 218 -2.01 -21.45 9.47
CA PRO A 218 -2.71 -22.23 8.44
C PRO A 218 -4.24 -22.11 8.48
N ASP A 219 -4.80 -21.81 9.65
CA ASP A 219 -6.24 -21.54 9.85
C ASP A 219 -6.67 -20.13 9.43
N SER A 220 -5.78 -19.37 8.77
CA SER A 220 -5.98 -17.96 8.39
C SER A 220 -6.17 -16.98 9.57
N SER A 221 -5.89 -17.42 10.81
CA SER A 221 -5.80 -16.49 11.93
C SER A 221 -4.52 -15.66 11.83
N VAL A 222 -4.60 -14.39 12.22
CA VAL A 222 -3.42 -13.51 12.33
C VAL A 222 -3.03 -13.48 13.81
N CYS A 223 -1.87 -14.03 14.12
CA CYS A 223 -1.30 -14.07 15.45
C CYS A 223 -0.21 -13.01 15.60
N ARG A 224 -0.28 -12.25 16.68
CA ARG A 224 0.78 -11.33 17.11
C ARG A 224 1.46 -11.93 18.33
N THR A 225 2.77 -12.04 18.29
CA THR A 225 3.59 -12.55 19.39
C THR A 225 4.55 -11.46 19.83
N TRP A 226 4.50 -11.08 21.09
CA TRP A 226 5.46 -10.16 21.69
C TRP A 226 6.49 -10.96 22.48
N LYS A 227 7.77 -10.81 22.13
CA LYS A 227 8.91 -11.36 22.87
C LYS A 227 9.60 -10.24 23.60
N VAL A 228 9.63 -10.30 24.91
CA VAL A 228 10.35 -9.36 25.77
C VAL A 228 11.71 -9.96 26.09
N THR A 229 12.79 -9.22 25.84
CA THR A 229 14.16 -9.65 26.11
C THR A 229 14.79 -8.86 27.26
N ASP A 230 15.64 -9.52 28.04
CA ASP A 230 16.51 -8.87 29.01
C ASP A 230 17.76 -8.26 28.35
N THR A 231 18.67 -7.75 29.17
CA THR A 231 19.93 -7.13 28.72
C THR A 231 20.93 -8.10 28.09
N ASN A 232 20.71 -9.40 28.24
CA ASN A 232 21.53 -10.44 27.60
C ASN A 232 20.89 -10.93 26.29
N GLY A 233 19.77 -10.32 25.87
CA GLY A 233 18.98 -10.77 24.72
C GLY A 233 18.18 -12.04 25.00
N GLN A 234 18.07 -12.50 26.25
CA GLN A 234 17.28 -13.67 26.61
C GLN A 234 15.80 -13.30 26.68
N VAL A 235 14.94 -14.10 26.04
CA VAL A 235 13.48 -13.89 26.10
C VAL A 235 12.98 -14.21 27.51
N ILE A 236 12.61 -13.17 28.26
CA ILE A 236 12.08 -13.29 29.62
C ILE A 236 10.56 -13.37 29.66
N LYS A 237 9.88 -12.94 28.60
CA LYS A 237 8.42 -13.10 28.46
C LYS A 237 8.02 -13.25 27.01
N GLN A 238 7.10 -14.15 26.74
CA GLN A 238 6.50 -14.33 25.41
C GLN A 238 4.98 -14.42 25.56
N GLU A 239 4.25 -13.56 24.86
CA GLU A 239 2.78 -13.60 24.82
C GLU A 239 2.32 -13.61 23.37
N THR A 240 1.35 -14.46 23.03
CA THR A 240 0.77 -14.56 21.68
C THR A 240 -0.72 -14.34 21.74
N ARG A 241 -1.25 -13.45 20.89
CA ARG A 241 -2.69 -13.24 20.70
C ARG A 241 -3.06 -13.43 19.24
N CYS A 242 -4.07 -14.25 18.99
CA CYS A 242 -4.55 -14.56 17.65
C CYS A 242 -5.95 -14.01 17.43
N VAL A 243 -6.20 -13.45 16.26
CA VAL A 243 -7.54 -13.04 15.83
C VAL A 243 -8.04 -14.05 14.79
N PRO A 244 -9.18 -14.71 15.02
CA PRO A 244 -9.72 -15.68 14.07
C PRO A 244 -10.16 -15.00 12.76
N PRO A 245 -10.13 -15.75 11.63
CA PRO A 245 -10.59 -15.23 10.35
C PRO A 245 -12.06 -14.81 10.43
N GLY A 246 -12.38 -13.64 9.86
CA GLY A 246 -13.76 -13.13 9.78
C GLY A 246 -14.17 -12.09 10.82
N ARG A 247 -13.31 -11.75 11.79
CA ARG A 247 -13.55 -10.63 12.74
C ARG A 247 -12.64 -9.41 12.57
N SER A 248 -11.65 -9.48 11.69
CA SER A 248 -10.80 -8.33 11.31
C SER A 248 -10.89 -8.05 9.82
N PRO A 249 -10.95 -6.78 9.39
CA PRO A 249 -10.80 -6.42 7.98
C PRO A 249 -9.35 -6.72 7.56
N ALA A 250 -9.13 -7.82 6.85
CA ALA A 250 -7.81 -8.19 6.37
C ALA A 250 -7.37 -7.32 5.17
N PRO A 251 -6.10 -6.88 5.12
CA PRO A 251 -5.57 -6.10 4.00
C PRO A 251 -5.28 -7.02 2.80
N ALA A 252 -5.98 -6.81 1.68
CA ALA A 252 -5.92 -7.64 0.47
C ALA A 252 -4.64 -7.47 -0.40
N ALA A 253 -3.57 -6.84 0.11
CA ALA A 253 -2.48 -6.33 -0.72
C ALA A 253 -1.24 -7.24 -0.89
N ALA A 254 -1.24 -8.49 -0.38
CA ALA A 254 -0.01 -9.30 -0.32
C ALA A 254 0.33 -10.16 -1.56
N ARG A 255 -0.46 -10.13 -2.65
CA ARG A 255 -0.36 -11.17 -3.71
C ARG A 255 0.32 -10.80 -5.04
N ARG A 256 0.93 -9.63 -5.20
CA ARG A 256 1.71 -9.28 -6.42
C ARG A 256 2.94 -8.42 -6.13
N ARG A 257 3.92 -8.96 -5.40
CA ARG A 257 5.26 -8.35 -5.28
C ARG A 257 6.23 -9.07 -6.20
N LEU A 258 7.23 -8.35 -6.72
CA LEU A 258 8.47 -8.92 -7.26
C LEU A 258 8.99 -9.96 -6.28
N GLN A 259 8.78 -11.23 -6.59
CA GLN A 259 9.49 -12.31 -5.92
C GLN A 259 10.90 -12.25 -6.49
N LEU A 260 11.88 -11.85 -5.67
CA LEU A 260 13.26 -12.30 -5.88
C LEU A 260 13.17 -13.80 -6.12
N ALA A 261 13.60 -14.26 -7.30
CA ALA A 261 13.32 -15.61 -7.77
C ALA A 261 13.66 -16.66 -6.69
N PRO A 262 12.73 -17.55 -6.31
CA PRO A 262 13.00 -18.62 -5.37
C PRO A 262 13.84 -19.68 -6.10
N GLY A 263 15.17 -19.51 -6.11
CA GLY A 263 16.04 -20.40 -6.87
C GLY A 263 17.53 -20.34 -6.56
N LEU A 264 17.99 -19.44 -5.68
CA LEU A 264 19.36 -19.50 -5.18
C LEU A 264 19.39 -20.42 -3.94
N PRO A 265 20.18 -21.50 -3.93
CA PRO A 265 20.27 -22.39 -2.77
C PRO A 265 20.80 -21.60 -1.56
N PRO A 266 20.20 -21.74 -0.36
CA PRO A 266 20.64 -21.05 0.86
C PRO A 266 21.93 -21.65 1.46
N GLN A 267 22.71 -22.40 0.69
CA GLN A 267 23.90 -23.09 1.19
C GLN A 267 25.17 -22.36 0.75
N GLY A 268 25.69 -21.49 1.62
CA GLY A 268 27.14 -21.20 1.64
C GLY A 268 27.59 -19.75 1.58
N VAL A 269 26.73 -18.77 1.26
CA VAL A 269 27.14 -17.36 1.32
C VAL A 269 27.05 -16.90 2.78
N ARG A 270 28.19 -16.98 3.50
CA ARG A 270 28.38 -16.45 4.85
C ARG A 270 27.95 -14.98 4.90
N GLY A 271 27.33 -14.59 6.02
CA GLY A 271 26.43 -13.44 6.18
C GLY A 271 26.94 -12.03 5.87
N GLU A 272 28.19 -11.85 5.46
CA GLU A 272 28.77 -10.54 5.13
C GLU A 272 28.26 -10.02 3.76
N ALA A 273 28.33 -10.83 2.71
CA ALA A 273 27.84 -10.43 1.38
C ALA A 273 26.32 -10.21 1.33
N ALA A 274 25.57 -10.96 2.15
CA ALA A 274 24.13 -10.75 2.29
C ALA A 274 23.80 -9.45 3.05
N ALA A 275 24.61 -9.08 4.04
CA ALA A 275 24.47 -7.82 4.75
C ALA A 275 24.84 -6.63 3.86
N GLU A 276 25.91 -6.74 3.07
CA GLU A 276 26.31 -5.72 2.10
C GLU A 276 25.25 -5.51 1.02
N LEU A 277 24.71 -6.58 0.45
CA LEU A 277 23.61 -6.48 -0.51
C LEU A 277 22.36 -5.83 0.10
N ARG A 278 22.04 -6.13 1.36
CA ARG A 278 20.94 -5.46 2.08
C ARG A 278 21.22 -3.97 2.26
N SER A 279 22.45 -3.60 2.64
CA SER A 279 22.84 -2.19 2.76
C SER A 279 22.69 -1.45 1.44
N LEU A 280 23.07 -2.09 0.33
CA LEU A 280 22.90 -1.52 -1.01
C LEU A 280 21.42 -1.35 -1.38
N LEU A 281 20.57 -2.32 -1.02
CA LEU A 281 19.13 -2.23 -1.24
C LEU A 281 18.46 -1.20 -0.32
N ASP A 282 19.00 -0.98 0.89
CA ASP A 282 18.53 0.03 1.83
C ASP A 282 18.75 1.46 1.34
N GLU A 283 19.70 1.68 0.44
CA GLU A 283 20.03 2.99 -0.13
C GLU A 283 19.47 3.19 -1.54
N ILE A 284 18.94 2.14 -2.16
CA ILE A 284 18.51 2.21 -3.57
C ILE A 284 17.17 2.91 -3.73
N TRP A 285 17.14 3.88 -4.63
CA TRP A 285 15.93 4.53 -5.10
C TRP A 285 15.40 3.75 -6.30
N VAL A 286 14.09 3.68 -6.48
CA VAL A 286 13.50 2.98 -7.62
C VAL A 286 12.71 3.95 -8.48
N LEU A 287 13.12 4.15 -9.73
CA LEU A 287 12.34 4.85 -10.74
C LEU A 287 11.32 3.89 -11.33
N GLY A 288 10.04 4.14 -11.06
CA GLY A 288 8.96 3.27 -11.48
C GLY A 288 8.37 3.64 -12.83
N GLY A 289 7.51 2.76 -13.34
CA GLY A 289 6.86 2.85 -14.65
C GLY A 289 6.14 4.18 -14.89
N ILE A 290 5.52 4.78 -13.87
CA ILE A 290 4.82 6.07 -14.05
C ILE A 290 5.80 7.18 -14.46
N PHE A 291 7.01 7.20 -13.91
CA PHE A 291 8.04 8.14 -14.35
C PHE A 291 8.50 7.80 -15.78
N LEU A 292 8.74 6.51 -16.06
CA LEU A 292 9.22 6.03 -17.37
C LEU A 292 8.21 6.26 -18.50
N GLU A 293 6.91 6.35 -18.21
CA GLU A 293 5.88 6.68 -19.19
C GLU A 293 5.85 8.16 -19.57
N ARG A 294 6.42 9.05 -18.73
CA ARG A 294 6.45 10.50 -18.98
C ARG A 294 7.63 10.94 -19.83
N PHE A 295 8.69 10.15 -19.84
CA PHE A 295 9.92 10.46 -20.53
C PHE A 295 10.25 9.35 -21.51
N VAL A 296 10.91 9.70 -22.61
CA VAL A 296 11.39 8.70 -23.56
C VAL A 296 12.53 7.94 -22.87
N THR A 297 12.29 6.65 -22.61
CA THR A 297 13.28 5.75 -22.01
C THR A 297 13.73 4.74 -23.05
N VAL A 298 15.04 4.65 -23.28
CA VAL A 298 15.65 3.66 -24.18
C VAL A 298 16.52 2.73 -23.34
N LEU A 299 16.27 1.42 -23.44
CA LEU A 299 17.07 0.37 -22.82
C LEU A 299 17.77 -0.41 -23.93
N ASP A 300 19.07 -0.19 -24.11
CA ASP A 300 19.91 -0.82 -25.10
C ASP A 300 20.55 -2.06 -24.47
N PHE A 301 19.87 -3.21 -24.59
CA PHE A 301 20.29 -4.47 -23.99
C PHE A 301 21.59 -5.02 -24.58
N ASP A 302 21.88 -4.71 -25.84
CA ASP A 302 23.08 -5.20 -26.53
C ASP A 302 24.33 -4.52 -25.98
N GLU A 303 24.26 -3.19 -25.77
CA GLU A 303 25.38 -2.40 -25.25
C GLU A 303 25.32 -2.19 -23.74
N GLY A 304 24.25 -2.66 -23.07
CA GLY A 304 24.04 -2.47 -21.64
C GLY A 304 23.93 -1.00 -21.23
N ARG A 305 23.32 -0.17 -22.07
CA ARG A 305 23.17 1.27 -21.84
C ARG A 305 21.71 1.66 -21.73
N MET A 306 21.46 2.82 -21.13
CA MET A 306 20.14 3.43 -21.18
C MET A 306 20.21 4.93 -21.39
N GLY A 307 19.15 5.46 -21.98
CA GLY A 307 19.00 6.87 -22.31
C GLY A 307 17.63 7.39 -21.88
N PHE A 308 17.61 8.67 -21.48
CA PHE A 308 16.41 9.40 -21.13
C PHE A 308 16.33 10.67 -21.98
N ALA A 309 15.14 10.98 -22.49
CA ALA A 309 14.88 12.21 -23.22
C ALA A 309 13.48 12.76 -22.93
N GLU A 310 13.34 14.08 -23.06
CA GLU A 310 12.02 14.72 -23.03
C GLU A 310 11.27 14.42 -24.33
N PRO A 311 9.95 14.16 -24.26
CA PRO A 311 9.13 14.02 -25.46
C PRO A 311 9.07 15.36 -26.22
N LEU A 312 9.29 15.35 -27.54
CA LEU A 312 9.36 16.55 -28.40
C LEU A 312 8.09 17.42 -28.39
N HIS A 313 6.94 16.81 -28.06
CA HIS A 313 5.66 17.50 -27.95
C HIS A 313 4.88 16.83 -26.84
N LEU A 314 4.71 17.49 -25.70
CA LEU A 314 3.60 17.17 -24.80
C LEU A 314 2.38 17.85 -25.40
N PRO A 315 1.39 17.13 -26.00
CA PRO A 315 0.11 17.74 -26.25
C PRO A 315 -0.37 18.30 -24.92
N THR A 316 -0.78 19.56 -24.89
CA THR A 316 -0.99 20.38 -23.70
C THR A 316 -2.09 19.87 -22.75
N LYS A 317 -2.56 18.64 -22.89
CA LYS A 317 -3.39 17.82 -22.01
C LYS A 317 -3.63 16.47 -22.70
N ILE A 318 -2.72 15.51 -22.57
CA ILE A 318 -3.18 14.11 -22.67
C ILE A 318 -3.87 13.82 -21.34
N SER A 319 -5.19 14.01 -21.31
CA SER A 319 -6.01 13.55 -20.19
C SER A 319 -5.81 12.04 -20.07
N MET A 320 -5.08 11.63 -19.04
CA MET A 320 -4.72 10.24 -18.76
C MET A 320 -5.93 9.37 -18.37
N ALA A 321 -7.15 9.88 -18.51
CA ALA A 321 -8.39 9.14 -18.30
C ALA A 321 -8.72 8.14 -19.43
N GLN A 322 -7.98 8.14 -20.56
CA GLN A 322 -8.36 7.34 -21.74
C GLN A 322 -7.44 6.17 -22.10
N THR A 323 -6.29 5.99 -21.46
CA THR A 323 -5.43 4.82 -21.73
C THR A 323 -5.62 3.73 -20.67
N GLY A 324 -6.70 2.94 -20.85
CA GLY A 324 -6.69 1.49 -20.63
C GLY A 324 -6.79 0.94 -19.21
N LEU A 325 -8.02 0.84 -18.67
CA LEU A 325 -8.61 -0.42 -18.14
C LEU A 325 -10.09 -0.29 -17.69
N SER A 326 -10.79 0.80 -18.02
CA SER A 326 -12.22 0.99 -17.65
C SER A 326 -13.17 1.12 -18.84
N ALA A 327 -12.73 0.85 -20.06
CA ALA A 327 -13.52 1.07 -21.28
C ALA A 327 -14.57 -0.03 -21.59
N MET A 328 -15.11 -0.72 -20.58
CA MET A 328 -16.25 -1.64 -20.77
C MET A 328 -17.56 -1.20 -20.09
N ASP A 329 -17.61 -0.11 -19.32
CA ASP A 329 -18.83 0.28 -18.59
C ASP A 329 -19.61 1.49 -19.13
N HIS A 330 -19.19 2.11 -20.24
CA HIS A 330 -19.88 3.29 -20.79
C HIS A 330 -20.34 3.12 -22.24
N ALA A 331 -21.08 2.02 -22.50
CA ALA A 331 -21.86 1.85 -23.73
C ALA A 331 -23.39 2.01 -23.53
N ALA A 332 -23.85 2.55 -22.39
CA ALA A 332 -25.28 2.73 -22.10
C ALA A 332 -25.62 4.13 -21.56
N GLY A 333 -25.21 5.17 -22.28
CA GLY A 333 -25.47 6.56 -21.92
C GLY A 333 -25.83 7.45 -23.11
N GLY A 334 -26.67 6.94 -24.01
CA GLY A 334 -27.22 7.74 -25.11
C GLY A 334 -28.23 8.76 -24.58
N SER A 335 -27.88 10.03 -24.71
CA SER A 335 -28.78 11.18 -24.54
C SER A 335 -29.99 11.04 -25.47
N LEU A 336 -31.16 10.79 -24.90
CA LEU A 336 -32.45 10.71 -25.59
C LEU A 336 -33.27 11.96 -25.30
N SER A 337 -33.07 13.00 -26.11
CA SER A 337 -34.08 14.04 -26.27
C SER A 337 -35.19 13.50 -27.20
N GLY A 338 -36.33 13.18 -26.58
CA GLY A 338 -37.64 13.30 -27.20
C GLY A 338 -38.09 12.21 -28.16
N HIS A 339 -38.34 10.99 -27.69
CA HIS A 339 -39.37 10.09 -28.25
C HIS A 339 -40.08 9.35 -27.09
N ALA A 340 -41.40 9.44 -27.03
CA ALA A 340 -42.27 8.74 -26.07
C ALA A 340 -42.40 7.22 -26.39
N PRO A 341 -43.30 6.48 -25.73
CA PRO A 341 -43.08 5.60 -24.58
C PRO A 341 -42.83 4.12 -24.97
N VAL A 342 -41.91 3.83 -25.90
CA VAL A 342 -41.61 2.41 -26.26
C VAL A 342 -40.75 1.72 -25.18
N GLY A 343 -39.86 2.46 -24.53
CA GLY A 343 -38.93 1.90 -23.53
C GLY A 343 -39.61 1.35 -22.27
N LEU A 344 -40.71 1.95 -21.83
CA LEU A 344 -41.43 1.50 -20.62
C LEU A 344 -42.10 0.14 -20.84
N ALA A 345 -42.66 -0.09 -22.04
CA ALA A 345 -43.28 -1.36 -22.38
C ALA A 345 -42.27 -2.51 -22.43
N VAL A 346 -41.07 -2.26 -22.97
CA VAL A 346 -40.00 -3.27 -23.03
C VAL A 346 -39.46 -3.57 -21.63
N ALA A 347 -39.29 -2.56 -20.77
CA ALA A 347 -38.86 -2.76 -19.39
C ALA A 347 -39.87 -3.57 -18.56
N LEU A 348 -41.17 -3.31 -18.74
CA LEU A 348 -42.24 -4.07 -18.08
C LEU A 348 -42.29 -5.53 -18.54
N LEU A 349 -42.11 -5.80 -19.84
CA LEU A 349 -42.05 -7.16 -20.36
C LEU A 349 -40.84 -7.94 -19.80
N PHE A 350 -39.69 -7.30 -19.67
CA PHE A 350 -38.50 -7.91 -19.06
C PHE A 350 -38.71 -8.20 -17.57
N ALA A 351 -39.32 -7.29 -16.82
CA ALA A 351 -39.62 -7.49 -15.40
C ALA A 351 -40.60 -8.66 -15.18
N VAL A 352 -41.64 -8.77 -16.01
CA VAL A 352 -42.60 -9.89 -15.96
C VAL A 352 -41.91 -11.22 -16.30
N ALA A 353 -41.04 -11.24 -17.31
CA ALA A 353 -40.29 -12.44 -17.67
C ALA A 353 -39.35 -12.92 -16.55
N LEU A 354 -38.67 -11.99 -15.86
CA LEU A 354 -37.81 -12.32 -14.72
C LEU A 354 -38.60 -12.84 -13.52
N LEU A 355 -39.77 -12.26 -13.23
CA LEU A 355 -40.66 -12.75 -12.18
C LEU A 355 -41.19 -14.16 -12.49
N ALA A 356 -41.58 -14.41 -13.74
CA ALA A 356 -42.02 -15.73 -14.18
C ALA A 356 -40.90 -16.78 -14.08
N ALA A 357 -39.67 -16.42 -14.49
CA ALA A 357 -38.51 -17.29 -14.36
C ALA A 357 -38.18 -17.59 -12.88
N GLY A 358 -38.25 -16.58 -12.01
CA GLY A 358 -38.09 -16.75 -10.57
C GLY A 358 -39.14 -17.69 -9.96
N LEU A 359 -40.41 -17.56 -10.36
CA LEU A 359 -41.48 -18.43 -9.90
C LEU A 359 -41.27 -19.90 -10.35
N VAL A 360 -40.85 -20.12 -11.60
CA VAL A 360 -40.53 -21.46 -12.10
C VAL A 360 -39.37 -22.10 -11.33
N LEU A 361 -38.35 -21.32 -10.94
CA LEU A 361 -37.24 -21.81 -10.12
C LEU A 361 -37.69 -22.19 -8.70
N VAL A 362 -38.57 -21.40 -8.08
CA VAL A 362 -39.13 -21.72 -6.77
C VAL A 362 -40.01 -22.97 -6.82
N LEU A 363 -40.85 -23.12 -7.84
CA LEU A 363 -41.68 -24.32 -8.00
C LEU A 363 -40.83 -25.58 -8.27
N ARG A 364 -39.72 -25.44 -9.03
CA ARG A 364 -38.77 -26.54 -9.23
C ARG A 364 -38.00 -26.91 -7.96
N SER A 365 -37.65 -25.94 -7.11
CA SER A 365 -36.95 -26.23 -5.86
C SER A 365 -37.85 -26.97 -4.87
N GLU A 366 -39.13 -26.59 -4.77
CA GLU A 366 -40.11 -27.34 -3.97
C GLU A 366 -40.31 -28.77 -4.49
N SER A 367 -40.41 -28.95 -5.81
CA SER A 367 -40.55 -30.28 -6.40
C SER A 367 -39.36 -31.18 -6.06
N ARG A 368 -38.13 -30.65 -6.10
CA ARG A 368 -36.92 -31.39 -5.70
C ARG A 368 -36.93 -31.72 -4.21
N ALA A 369 -37.33 -30.77 -3.35
CA ALA A 369 -37.43 -31.01 -1.92
C ALA A 369 -38.45 -32.12 -1.58
N ARG A 370 -39.58 -32.19 -2.30
CA ARG A 370 -40.57 -33.27 -2.15
C ARG A 370 -40.01 -34.63 -2.62
N GLN A 371 -39.29 -34.68 -3.73
CA GLN A 371 -38.65 -35.92 -4.19
C GLN A 371 -37.62 -36.43 -3.18
N ILE A 372 -36.82 -35.55 -2.56
CA ILE A 372 -35.85 -35.95 -1.54
C ILE A 372 -36.56 -36.51 -0.29
N ARG A 373 -37.66 -35.89 0.17
CA ARG A 373 -38.43 -36.42 1.31
C ARG A 373 -39.04 -37.81 1.03
N MET A 374 -39.49 -38.05 -0.20
CA MET A 374 -40.01 -39.38 -0.59
C MET A 374 -38.90 -40.43 -0.67
N ALA A 375 -37.71 -40.08 -1.15
CA ALA A 375 -36.57 -41.00 -1.18
C ALA A 375 -36.10 -41.38 0.24
N VAL A 376 -36.06 -40.41 1.17
CA VAL A 376 -35.65 -40.66 2.57
C VAL A 376 -36.65 -41.53 3.33
N SER A 377 -37.95 -41.35 3.08
CA SER A 377 -38.99 -42.19 3.72
C SER A 377 -39.00 -43.62 3.18
N ALA A 378 -38.72 -43.82 1.88
CA ALA A 378 -38.59 -45.16 1.31
C ALA A 378 -37.41 -45.94 1.92
N SER A 379 -36.24 -45.30 2.08
CA SER A 379 -35.06 -45.94 2.69
C SER A 379 -35.25 -46.28 4.17
N ALA A 380 -36.08 -45.52 4.90
CA ALA A 380 -36.38 -45.82 6.29
C ALA A 380 -37.22 -47.10 6.44
N SER A 381 -38.14 -47.36 5.51
CA SER A 381 -38.99 -48.57 5.55
C SER A 381 -38.26 -49.87 5.19
N GLU A 382 -37.19 -49.82 4.40
CA GLU A 382 -36.37 -51.00 4.10
C GLU A 382 -35.47 -51.41 5.27
N SER A 383 -35.14 -50.47 6.18
CA SER A 383 -34.34 -50.75 7.38
C SER A 383 -35.13 -51.49 8.46
N GLU A 384 -36.44 -51.29 8.58
CA GLU A 384 -37.28 -51.99 9.58
C GLU A 384 -37.70 -53.40 9.14
N ALA A 385 -37.53 -53.76 7.86
CA ALA A 385 -37.85 -55.10 7.37
C ALA A 385 -36.64 -56.07 7.39
N ALA A 386 -35.47 -55.59 7.79
CA ALA A 386 -34.22 -56.36 7.85
C ALA A 386 -33.77 -56.72 9.28
N GLU A 387 -34.59 -56.41 10.28
CA GLU A 387 -34.46 -56.80 11.69
C GLU A 387 -35.60 -57.78 12.06
#